data_AF-A0A849UXQ9-F1
#
_entry.id   AF-A0A849UXQ9-F1
#
_cell.length_a   1.000
_cell.length_b   1.000
_cell.length_c   1.000
_cell.angle_alpha   90.00
_cell.angle_beta   90.00
_cell.angle_gamma   90.00
#
_symmetry.space_group_name_H-M   'P 1'
#
loop_
_entity.id
_entity.type
_entity.pdbx_description
1 polymer ?
#
loop_
_entity_poly.entity_id
_entity_poly.type
_entity_poly.pdbx_seq_one_letter_code
_entity_poly.pdbx_strand_id
1 'polypeptide(L)'
;MKKFMFVVFLSFATVVTTNSCSNVISSISKAVLTKIGNSLIGNVGDMLQNSGVGNLASRLNLDSKVGSIIKNPILAIAFKGLIANKYQIPLNKIESAYSSFSTLKSVATFIGNNASKEVIDSL
;
A
#
# COMPACT_ATOMS: atom_id res chain seq x y z
N MET A 1 49.53 -41.20 2.60
CA MET A 1 49.60 -39.81 2.08
C MET A 1 48.44 -39.02 2.66
N LYS A 2 48.75 -37.86 3.26
CA LYS A 2 47.96 -36.62 3.46
C LYS A 2 46.44 -36.79 3.74
N LYS A 3 46.02 -36.72 5.00
CA LYS A 3 45.67 -35.51 5.79
C LYS A 3 44.16 -35.28 5.79
N PHE A 4 43.55 -35.59 6.94
CA PHE A 4 42.24 -35.11 7.38
C PHE A 4 42.14 -33.60 7.19
N MET A 5 41.03 -33.13 6.62
CA MET A 5 40.63 -31.74 6.70
C MET A 5 39.17 -31.64 7.17
N PHE A 6 39.06 -30.94 8.29
CA PHE A 6 37.88 -30.60 9.08
C PHE A 6 37.20 -29.36 8.47
N VAL A 7 36.03 -28.97 9.04
CA VAL A 7 35.37 -27.63 8.93
C VAL A 7 34.40 -27.48 7.74
N VAL A 8 33.11 -27.11 7.84
CA VAL A 8 32.18 -26.75 8.94
C VAL A 8 30.75 -26.98 8.41
N PHE A 9 29.87 -27.45 9.29
CA PHE A 9 28.42 -27.50 9.10
C PHE A 9 27.87 -26.08 8.90
N LEU A 10 27.34 -25.78 7.71
CA LEU A 10 26.59 -24.55 7.46
C LEU A 10 25.08 -24.87 7.47
N SER A 11 24.53 -25.11 8.65
CA SER A 11 23.09 -25.23 8.86
C SER A 11 22.45 -23.83 8.84
N PHE A 12 22.00 -23.39 7.67
CA PHE A 12 21.06 -22.27 7.54
C PHE A 12 19.69 -22.74 8.08
N ALA A 13 19.50 -22.61 9.38
CA ALA A 13 18.18 -22.60 9.99
C ALA A 13 17.55 -21.24 9.71
N THR A 14 16.97 -21.06 8.52
CA THR A 14 16.01 -19.96 8.32
C THR A 14 14.76 -20.33 9.10
N VAL A 15 14.62 -19.75 10.29
CA VAL A 15 13.36 -19.68 11.02
C VAL A 15 12.36 -18.98 10.11
N VAL A 16 11.52 -19.76 9.45
CA VAL A 16 10.25 -19.27 8.90
C VAL A 16 9.39 -19.01 10.12
N THR A 17 9.53 -17.83 10.72
CA THR A 17 8.49 -17.27 11.56
C THR A 17 7.28 -17.14 10.66
N THR A 18 6.36 -18.10 10.78
CA THR A 18 4.98 -17.95 10.36
C THR A 18 4.43 -16.79 11.16
N ASN A 19 4.57 -15.57 10.64
CA ASN A 19 3.74 -14.46 11.06
C ASN A 19 2.32 -14.94 10.79
N SER A 20 1.67 -15.44 11.83
CA SER A 20 0.23 -15.52 11.92
C SER A 20 -0.26 -14.11 11.65
N CYS A 21 -0.52 -13.80 10.38
CA CYS A 21 -1.39 -12.70 10.02
C CYS A 21 -2.75 -13.11 10.56
N SER A 22 -2.94 -12.81 11.83
CA SER A 22 -4.26 -12.51 12.37
C SER A 22 -4.91 -11.63 11.32
N ASN A 23 -5.91 -12.18 10.65
CA ASN A 23 -6.89 -11.42 9.91
C ASN A 23 -7.59 -10.53 10.95
N VAL A 24 -6.90 -9.48 11.39
CA VAL A 24 -7.54 -8.30 11.94
C VAL A 24 -8.15 -7.67 10.70
N ILE A 25 -9.33 -8.18 10.33
CA ILE A 25 -10.36 -7.36 9.71
C ILE A 25 -10.69 -6.35 10.81
N SER A 26 -9.80 -5.37 10.98
CA SER A 26 -10.09 -4.15 11.70
C SER A 26 -11.27 -3.62 10.94
N SER A 27 -12.45 -3.71 11.54
CA SER A 27 -13.64 -3.09 10.99
C SER A 27 -13.42 -1.59 11.11
N ILE A 28 -12.66 -1.02 10.18
CA ILE A 28 -12.34 0.40 10.12
C ILE A 28 -13.69 1.11 10.16
N SER A 29 -13.85 2.04 11.10
CA SER A 29 -15.11 2.75 11.23
C SER A 29 -15.41 3.51 9.94
N LYS A 30 -16.70 3.65 9.60
CA LYS A 30 -17.11 4.41 8.41
C LYS A 30 -16.52 5.83 8.42
N ALA A 31 -16.42 6.46 9.58
CA ALA A 31 -15.82 7.78 9.74
C ALA A 31 -14.33 7.80 9.37
N VAL A 32 -13.55 6.82 9.84
CA VAL A 32 -12.13 6.68 9.49
C VAL A 32 -11.97 6.39 8.00
N LEU A 33 -12.78 5.49 7.44
CA LEU A 33 -12.75 5.19 6.01
C LEU A 33 -13.10 6.42 5.16
N THR A 34 -14.05 7.25 5.59
CA THR A 34 -14.38 8.50 4.90
C THR A 34 -13.23 9.50 4.98
N LYS A 35 -12.58 9.67 6.13
CA LYS A 35 -11.40 10.55 6.26
C LYS A 35 -10.27 10.12 5.33
N ILE A 36 -9.88 8.84 5.40
CA ILE A 36 -8.85 8.27 4.53
C ILE A 36 -9.28 8.39 3.07
N GLY A 37 -10.54 8.11 2.76
CA GLY A 37 -11.08 8.19 1.42
C GLY A 37 -10.99 9.58 0.81
N ASN A 38 -11.39 10.61 1.56
CA ASN A 38 -11.31 11.99 1.12
C ASN A 38 -9.86 12.44 0.91
N SER A 39 -8.97 12.10 1.85
CA SER A 39 -7.54 12.38 1.73
C SER A 39 -6.93 11.66 0.53
N LEU A 40 -7.27 10.39 0.32
CA LEU A 40 -6.79 9.60 -0.82
C LEU A 40 -7.27 10.18 -2.15
N ILE A 41 -8.56 10.50 -2.27
CA ILE A 41 -9.13 11.10 -3.47
C ILE A 41 -8.44 12.44 -3.78
N GLY A 42 -8.24 13.30 -2.78
CA GLY A 42 -7.55 14.58 -2.94
C GLY A 42 -6.11 14.40 -3.43
N ASN A 43 -5.31 13.61 -2.71
CA ASN A 43 -3.91 13.39 -3.06
C ASN A 43 -3.75 12.71 -4.45
N VAL A 44 -4.62 11.75 -4.78
CA VAL A 44 -4.62 11.12 -6.11
C VAL A 44 -5.06 12.12 -7.19
N GLY A 45 -6.06 12.94 -6.90
CA GLY A 45 -6.49 14.02 -7.79
C GLY A 45 -5.35 14.99 -8.10
N ASP A 46 -4.61 15.44 -7.09
CA ASP A 46 -3.44 16.30 -7.25
C ASP A 46 -2.33 15.63 -8.06
N MET A 47 -2.05 14.34 -7.78
CA MET A 47 -1.11 13.55 -8.55
C MET A 47 -1.49 13.50 -10.05
N LEU A 48 -2.78 13.30 -10.36
CA LEU A 48 -3.26 13.25 -11.74
C LEU A 48 -3.21 14.61 -12.43
N GLN A 49 -3.54 15.69 -11.73
CA GLN A 49 -3.42 17.06 -12.24
C GLN A 49 -1.97 17.36 -12.61
N ASN A 50 -1.03 17.05 -11.72
CA ASN A 50 0.41 17.23 -11.95
C ASN A 50 0.96 16.32 -13.05
N SER A 51 0.28 15.22 -13.34
CA SER A 51 0.65 14.27 -14.41
C SER A 51 0.01 14.58 -15.77
N GLY A 52 -0.70 15.70 -15.91
CA GLY A 52 -1.34 16.11 -17.17
C GLY A 52 -2.63 15.36 -17.52
N VAL A 53 -3.21 14.62 -16.57
CA VAL A 53 -4.46 13.85 -16.72
C VAL A 53 -5.59 14.38 -15.81
N GLY A 54 -5.56 15.70 -15.55
CA GLY A 54 -6.44 16.39 -14.60
C GLY A 54 -7.95 16.21 -14.81
N ASN A 55 -8.41 15.91 -16.04
CA ASN A 55 -9.83 15.65 -16.32
C ASN A 55 -10.40 14.44 -15.55
N LEU A 56 -9.54 13.51 -15.10
CA LEU A 56 -9.94 12.39 -14.26
C LEU A 56 -10.06 12.78 -12.78
N ALA A 57 -9.31 13.80 -12.32
CA ALA A 57 -9.25 14.20 -10.92
C ALA A 57 -10.63 14.65 -10.39
N SER A 58 -11.37 15.44 -11.19
CA SER A 58 -12.70 15.96 -10.83
C SER A 58 -13.79 14.89 -10.73
N ARG A 59 -13.51 13.66 -11.17
CA ARG A 59 -14.45 12.54 -11.23
C ARG A 59 -14.10 11.40 -10.27
N LEU A 60 -13.03 11.56 -9.49
CA LEU A 60 -12.60 10.55 -8.54
C LEU A 60 -13.59 10.41 -7.38
N ASN A 61 -13.87 9.17 -7.02
CA ASN A 61 -14.60 8.79 -5.83
C ASN A 61 -14.10 7.43 -5.33
N LEU A 62 -14.56 6.98 -4.16
CA LEU A 62 -14.11 5.73 -3.57
C LEU A 62 -14.40 4.50 -4.44
N ASP A 63 -15.45 4.51 -5.25
CA ASP A 63 -15.79 3.40 -6.13
C ASP A 63 -15.02 3.42 -7.46
N SER A 64 -14.21 4.44 -7.69
CA SER A 64 -13.41 4.57 -8.90
C SER A 64 -12.36 3.46 -8.98
N LYS A 65 -12.33 2.77 -10.11
CA LYS A 65 -11.44 1.63 -10.32
C LYS A 65 -9.99 2.10 -10.46
N VAL A 66 -9.08 1.53 -9.67
CA VAL A 66 -7.66 1.93 -9.69
C VAL A 66 -7.07 1.75 -11.08
N GLY A 67 -7.30 0.60 -11.73
CA GLY A 67 -6.81 0.36 -13.09
C GLY A 67 -7.41 1.27 -14.18
N SER A 68 -8.53 1.96 -13.89
CA SER A 68 -9.10 2.94 -14.82
C SER A 68 -8.47 4.33 -14.70
N ILE A 69 -7.83 4.61 -13.56
CA ILE A 69 -7.19 5.88 -13.24
C ILE A 69 -5.67 5.76 -13.47
N ILE A 70 -5.09 4.69 -12.92
CA ILE A 70 -3.66 4.39 -12.92
C ILE A 70 -3.36 3.46 -14.09
N LYS A 71 -3.37 4.03 -15.30
CA LYS A 71 -3.31 3.27 -16.55
C LYS A 71 -1.90 2.90 -17.01
N ASN A 72 -0.88 3.60 -16.52
CA ASN A 72 0.50 3.41 -16.98
C ASN A 72 1.47 3.13 -15.82
N PRO A 73 2.64 2.53 -16.08
CA PRO A 73 3.60 2.18 -15.05
C PRO A 73 4.12 3.37 -14.24
N ILE A 74 4.26 4.55 -14.87
CA ILE A 74 4.75 5.77 -14.21
C ILE A 74 3.76 6.24 -13.15
N LEU A 75 2.47 6.30 -13.48
CA LEU A 75 1.40 6.61 -12.55
C LEU A 75 1.29 5.56 -11.45
N ALA A 76 1.54 4.29 -11.76
CA ALA A 76 1.56 3.23 -10.75
C ALA A 76 2.69 3.42 -9.73
N ILE A 77 3.89 3.78 -10.20
CA ILE A 77 5.01 4.12 -9.32
C ILE A 77 4.67 5.35 -8.47
N ALA A 78 4.17 6.42 -9.09
CA ALA A 78 3.77 7.65 -8.39
C ALA A 78 2.69 7.38 -7.35
N PHE A 79 1.68 6.57 -7.69
CA PHE A 79 0.59 6.20 -6.80
C PHE A 79 1.06 5.37 -5.60
N LYS A 80 1.91 4.36 -5.83
CA LYS A 80 2.51 3.57 -4.75
C LYS A 80 3.38 4.45 -3.84
N GLY A 81 4.20 5.34 -4.43
CA GLY A 81 5.03 6.29 -3.68
C GLY A 81 4.20 7.29 -2.88
N LEU A 82 3.10 7.76 -3.44
CA LEU A 82 2.15 8.64 -2.75
C LEU A 82 1.57 7.95 -1.53
N ILE A 83 1.12 6.70 -1.65
CA ILE A 83 0.60 5.94 -0.51
C ILE A 83 1.68 5.76 0.56
N ALA A 84 2.88 5.38 0.14
CA ALA A 84 4.01 5.16 1.05
C ALA A 84 4.35 6.42 1.83
N ASN A 85 4.48 7.55 1.15
CA ASN A 85 4.88 8.81 1.75
C ASN A 85 3.77 9.46 2.58
N LYS A 86 2.53 9.48 2.06
CA LYS A 86 1.42 10.17 2.74
C LYS A 86 0.91 9.40 3.96
N TYR A 87 0.86 8.07 3.86
CA TYR A 87 0.31 7.23 4.93
C TYR A 87 1.38 6.50 5.73
N GLN A 88 2.67 6.78 5.47
CA GLN A 88 3.82 6.18 6.16
C GLN A 88 3.78 4.64 6.14
N ILE A 89 3.30 4.06 5.04
CA ILE A 89 3.21 2.60 4.86
C ILE A 89 4.46 2.14 4.07
N PRO A 90 5.18 1.10 4.53
CA PRO A 90 6.33 0.57 3.81
C PRO A 90 5.99 0.18 2.36
N LEU A 91 6.85 0.59 1.41
CA LEU A 91 6.61 0.39 -0.02
C LEU A 91 6.45 -1.09 -0.40
N ASN A 92 7.25 -1.99 0.19
CA ASN A 92 7.16 -3.43 -0.03
C ASN A 92 5.78 -4.01 0.33
N LYS A 93 5.11 -3.46 1.34
CA LYS A 93 3.77 -3.87 1.76
C LYS A 93 2.72 -3.44 0.74
N ILE A 94 2.88 -2.22 0.21
CA ILE A 94 2.01 -1.68 -0.85
C ILE A 94 2.20 -2.49 -2.13
N GLU A 95 3.42 -2.80 -2.52
CA GLU A 95 3.73 -3.58 -3.73
C GLU A 95 3.11 -4.97 -3.68
N SER A 96 3.20 -5.63 -2.51
CA SER A 96 2.59 -6.94 -2.29
C SER A 96 1.06 -6.91 -2.38
N ALA A 97 0.44 -5.80 -2.00
CA ALA A 97 -1.01 -5.62 -2.01
C ALA A 97 -1.54 -4.99 -3.31
N TYR A 98 -0.70 -4.40 -4.15
CA TYR A 98 -1.12 -3.53 -5.25
C TYR A 98 -2.04 -4.24 -6.25
N SER A 99 -1.79 -5.52 -6.54
CA SER A 99 -2.63 -6.34 -7.43
C SER A 99 -4.06 -6.54 -6.89
N SER A 100 -4.27 -6.39 -5.58
CA SER A 100 -5.59 -6.50 -4.94
C SER A 100 -6.40 -5.19 -4.96
N PHE A 101 -5.78 -4.07 -5.38
CA PHE A 101 -6.42 -2.76 -5.39
C PHE A 101 -7.38 -2.61 -6.57
N SER A 102 -8.62 -3.04 -6.36
CA SER A 102 -9.70 -2.93 -7.36
C SER A 102 -10.22 -1.50 -7.49
N THR A 103 -10.45 -0.82 -6.36
CA THR A 103 -11.06 0.51 -6.26
C THR A 103 -10.32 1.39 -5.25
N LEU A 104 -10.50 2.71 -5.30
CA LEU A 104 -9.95 3.61 -4.29
C LEU A 104 -10.46 3.27 -2.87
N LYS A 105 -11.66 2.68 -2.74
CA LYS A 105 -12.18 2.13 -1.48
C LYS A 105 -11.31 0.99 -0.96
N SER A 106 -10.93 0.04 -1.82
CA SER A 106 -10.03 -1.06 -1.41
C SER A 106 -8.67 -0.55 -0.95
N VAL A 107 -8.17 0.52 -1.57
CA VAL A 107 -6.93 1.20 -1.18
C VAL A 107 -7.10 1.93 0.16
N ALA A 108 -8.20 2.65 0.35
CA ALA A 108 -8.51 3.33 1.61
C ALA A 108 -8.66 2.32 2.78
N THR A 109 -9.31 1.18 2.53
CA THR A 109 -9.37 0.07 3.49
C THR A 109 -7.97 -0.50 3.78
N PHE A 110 -7.15 -0.71 2.75
CA PHE A 110 -5.77 -1.12 2.96
C PHE A 110 -5.00 -0.11 3.83
N ILE A 111 -5.12 1.19 3.55
CA ILE A 111 -4.48 2.24 4.34
C ILE A 111 -4.97 2.18 5.79
N GLY A 112 -6.27 2.12 6.04
CA GLY A 112 -6.81 2.09 7.40
C GLY A 112 -6.41 0.86 8.21
N ASN A 113 -6.02 -0.24 7.55
CA ASN A 113 -5.51 -1.45 8.20
C ASN A 113 -3.99 -1.42 8.43
N ASN A 114 -3.25 -0.51 7.81
CA ASN A 114 -1.80 -0.57 7.74
C ASN A 114 -1.08 0.71 8.17
N ALA A 115 -1.74 1.87 8.09
CA ALA A 115 -1.25 3.13 8.63
C ALA A 115 -1.41 3.15 10.15
N SER A 116 -0.53 3.88 10.84
CA SER A 116 -0.66 4.06 12.28
C SER A 116 -1.84 4.98 12.61
N LYS A 117 -2.32 4.92 13.84
CA LYS A 117 -3.45 5.75 14.29
C LYS A 117 -3.10 7.24 14.21
N GLU A 118 -1.87 7.61 14.56
CA GLU A 118 -1.37 8.97 14.53
C GLU A 118 -1.43 9.56 13.11
N VAL A 119 -1.05 8.76 12.11
CA VAL A 119 -1.16 9.15 10.70
C VAL A 119 -2.63 9.39 10.34
N ILE A 120 -3.52 8.46 10.68
CA ILE A 120 -4.95 8.56 10.37
C ILE A 120 -5.61 9.77 11.05
N ASP A 121 -5.23 10.07 12.29
CA ASP A 121 -5.76 11.21 13.04
C ASP A 121 -5.25 12.55 12.51
N SER A 122 -4.14 12.57 11.78
CA SER A 122 -3.54 13.76 11.14
C SER A 122 -4.07 14.09 9.73
N LEU A 123 -4.94 13.24 9.16
CA LEU A 123 -5.50 13.39 7.81
C LEU A 123 -6.56 14.48 7.69
#